data_AF-A0A3D6EMN2-F1
#
_entry.id   AF-A0A3D6EMN2-F1
#
_cell.length_a   1.000
_cell.length_b   1.000
_cell.length_c   1.000
_cell.angle_alpha   90.00
_cell.angle_beta   90.00
_cell.angle_gamma   90.00
#
_symmetry.space_group_name_H-M   'P 1'
#
loop_
_entity.id
_entity.type
_entity.pdbx_description
1 polymer ?
#
loop_
_entity_poly.entity_id
_entity_poly.type
_entity_poly.pdbx_seq_one_letter_code
_entity_poly.pdbx_strand_id
1 'polypeptide(L)'
;AEALRELRAGLAAQARLAAFAAHEINGPLAGIKSAVALLGLAVPAGHPHHGYAALVDREVDRISALLRLMYDLHRREGKEPAEQTASTLLQDQQRLLESRFLAGRVRFDPKTEIPESQPLREAPLLRHILFNLLQNAIEATPPEGTV
;
A
#
# COMPACT_ATOMS: atom_id res chain seq x y z
N ALA A 1 -15.41 -14.97 -30.88
CA ALA A 1 -15.32 -15.71 -29.60
C ALA A 1 -13.89 -16.15 -29.25
N GLU A 2 -12.97 -16.23 -30.21
CA GLU A 2 -11.57 -16.68 -30.00
C GLU A 2 -10.58 -15.51 -29.78
N ALA A 3 -10.69 -14.45 -30.58
CA ALA A 3 -9.89 -13.22 -30.40
C ALA A 3 -10.04 -12.57 -29.00
N LEU A 4 -11.21 -12.69 -28.37
CA LEU A 4 -11.44 -12.20 -27.01
C LEU A 4 -10.73 -13.07 -25.94
N ARG A 5 -10.54 -14.36 -26.22
CA ARG A 5 -9.79 -15.28 -25.34
C ARG A 5 -8.29 -15.04 -25.44
N GLU A 6 -7.77 -14.84 -26.65
CA GLU A 6 -6.36 -14.50 -26.88
C GLU A 6 -5.99 -13.15 -26.25
N LEU A 7 -6.86 -12.13 -26.40
CA LEU A 7 -6.68 -10.84 -25.74
C LEU A 7 -6.62 -10.98 -24.22
N ARG A 8 -7.57 -11.72 -23.61
CA ARG A 8 -7.58 -11.99 -22.16
C ARG A 8 -6.35 -12.75 -21.69
N ALA A 9 -5.85 -13.71 -22.47
CA ALA A 9 -4.66 -14.48 -22.13
C ALA A 9 -3.39 -13.61 -22.17
N GLY A 10 -3.26 -12.73 -23.18
CA GLY A 10 -2.16 -11.77 -23.28
C GLY A 10 -2.12 -10.80 -22.09
N LEU A 11 -3.28 -10.25 -21.72
CA LEU A 11 -3.42 -9.36 -20.56
C LEU A 11 -3.11 -10.09 -19.24
N ALA A 12 -3.56 -11.32 -19.07
CA ALA A 12 -3.26 -12.13 -17.89
C ALA A 12 -1.76 -12.48 -17.78
N ALA A 13 -1.07 -12.67 -18.90
CA ALA A 13 0.38 -12.89 -18.92
C ALA A 13 1.16 -11.63 -18.54
N GLN A 14 0.76 -10.47 -19.06
CA GLN A 14 1.33 -9.17 -18.69
C GLN A 14 1.11 -8.85 -17.20
N ALA A 15 -0.09 -9.14 -16.67
CA ALA A 15 -0.41 -8.95 -15.26
C ALA A 15 0.44 -9.85 -14.33
N ARG A 16 0.72 -11.10 -14.73
CA ARG A 16 1.62 -11.99 -13.96
C ARG A 16 3.07 -11.51 -13.99
N LEU A 17 3.54 -10.99 -15.12
CA LEU A 17 4.90 -10.44 -15.22
C LEU A 17 5.05 -9.16 -14.39
N ALA A 18 4.07 -8.25 -14.43
CA ALA A 18 4.02 -7.09 -13.55
C ALA A 18 3.98 -7.50 -12.08
N ALA A 19 3.25 -8.57 -11.77
CA ALA A 19 3.18 -9.14 -10.43
C ALA A 19 4.49 -9.70 -9.91
N PHE A 20 5.16 -10.47 -10.76
CA PHE A 20 6.49 -11.03 -10.48
C PHE A 20 7.53 -9.91 -10.31
N ALA A 21 7.54 -8.93 -11.23
CA ALA A 21 8.43 -7.78 -11.16
C ALA A 21 8.20 -6.97 -9.87
N ALA A 22 6.95 -6.73 -9.45
CA ALA A 22 6.67 -6.05 -8.20
C ALA A 22 7.20 -6.83 -6.98
N HIS A 23 7.09 -8.16 -6.98
CA HIS A 23 7.63 -8.98 -5.89
C HIS A 23 9.17 -8.96 -5.86
N GLU A 24 9.81 -9.10 -7.02
CA GLU A 24 11.27 -9.05 -7.19
C GLU A 24 11.86 -7.67 -6.94
N ILE A 25 11.11 -6.58 -7.11
CA ILE A 25 11.56 -5.21 -6.79
C ILE A 25 11.33 -4.87 -5.31
N ASN A 26 10.28 -5.43 -4.67
CA ASN A 26 10.07 -5.25 -3.23
C ASN A 26 11.21 -5.86 -2.40
N GLY A 27 11.82 -6.94 -2.85
CA GLY A 27 13.01 -7.56 -2.22
C GLY A 27 14.19 -6.57 -2.05
N PRO A 28 14.76 -6.01 -3.12
CA PRO A 28 15.83 -5.03 -3.04
C PRO A 28 15.40 -3.75 -2.32
N LEU A 29 14.14 -3.31 -2.42
CA LEU A 29 13.65 -2.18 -1.62
C LEU A 29 13.67 -2.46 -0.11
N ALA A 30 13.30 -3.66 0.32
CA ALA A 30 13.41 -4.07 1.72
C ALA A 30 14.87 -4.14 2.20
N GLY A 31 15.78 -4.57 1.31
CA GLY A 31 17.22 -4.53 1.55
C GLY A 31 17.75 -3.11 1.73
N ILE A 32 17.39 -2.19 0.83
CA ILE A 32 17.75 -0.77 0.93
C ILE A 32 17.17 -0.17 2.22
N LYS A 33 15.92 -0.47 2.57
CA LYS A 33 15.29 0.01 3.81
C LYS A 33 16.05 -0.44 5.05
N SER A 34 16.49 -1.70 5.08
CA SER A 34 17.28 -2.25 6.18
C SER A 34 18.65 -1.55 6.29
N ALA A 35 19.33 -1.33 5.16
CA ALA A 35 20.60 -0.62 5.13
C ALA A 35 20.45 0.84 5.60
N VAL A 36 19.40 1.53 5.16
CA VAL A 36 19.09 2.91 5.56
C VAL A 36 18.77 3.01 7.05
N ALA A 37 18.03 2.05 7.60
CA ALA A 37 17.76 1.98 9.03
C ALA A 37 19.06 1.81 9.84
N LEU A 38 19.96 0.93 9.40
CA LEU A 38 21.28 0.75 10.03
C LEU A 38 22.13 2.02 9.94
N LEU A 39 22.09 2.72 8.81
CA LEU A 39 22.77 4.02 8.66
C LEU A 39 22.21 5.08 9.61
N GLY A 40 20.88 5.12 9.79
CA GLY A 40 20.24 6.02 10.76
C GLY A 40 20.68 5.78 12.20
N LEU A 41 20.96 4.52 12.56
CA LEU A 41 21.50 4.15 13.87
C LEU A 41 23.01 4.44 14.01
N ALA A 42 23.77 4.36 12.91
CA ALA A 42 25.22 4.51 12.91
C ALA A 42 25.69 5.98 12.85
N VAL A 43 24.88 6.89 12.30
CA VAL A 43 25.26 8.30 12.13
C VAL A 43 24.85 9.11 13.38
N PRO A 44 25.78 9.78 14.09
CA PRO A 44 25.45 10.58 15.27
C PRO A 44 24.52 11.76 14.97
N ALA A 45 23.67 12.13 15.92
CA ALA A 45 22.69 13.22 15.77
C ALA A 45 23.30 14.59 15.43
N GLY A 46 24.56 14.85 15.81
CA GLY A 46 25.29 16.09 15.50
C GLY A 46 25.98 16.09 14.13
N HIS A 47 25.91 15.00 13.37
CA HIS A 47 26.57 14.91 12.07
C HIS A 47 25.79 15.69 11.00
N PRO A 48 26.46 16.46 10.10
CA PRO A 48 25.80 17.26 9.07
C PRO A 48 24.83 16.48 8.16
N HIS A 49 25.05 15.17 8.06
CA HIS A 49 24.27 14.28 7.19
C HIS A 49 23.32 13.32 7.94
N HIS A 50 23.06 13.53 9.24
CA HIS A 50 22.19 12.66 10.04
C HIS A 50 20.78 12.49 9.42
N GLY A 51 20.22 13.56 8.85
CA GLY A 51 18.88 13.53 8.23
C GLY A 51 18.77 12.81 6.88
N TYR A 52 19.88 12.42 6.24
CA TYR A 52 19.84 11.82 4.91
C TYR A 52 19.26 10.40 4.92
N ALA A 53 19.49 9.64 6.00
CA ALA A 53 18.87 8.31 6.14
C ALA A 53 17.33 8.42 6.11
N ALA A 54 16.75 9.38 6.82
CA ALA A 54 15.31 9.61 6.82
C ALA A 54 14.77 10.08 5.45
N LEU A 55 15.57 10.80 4.66
CA LEU A 55 15.20 11.18 3.29
C LEU A 55 15.14 9.96 2.37
N VAL A 56 16.16 9.09 2.41
CA VAL A 56 16.19 7.88 1.58
C VAL A 56 15.08 6.92 1.97
N ASP A 57 14.79 6.77 3.26
CA ASP A 57 13.70 5.92 3.75
C ASP A 57 12.34 6.33 3.17
N ARG A 58 12.06 7.65 3.13
CA ARG A 58 10.84 8.19 2.50
C ARG A 58 10.75 7.88 1.00
N GLU A 59 11.86 8.00 0.26
CA GLU A 59 11.85 7.71 -1.18
C GLU A 59 11.68 6.21 -1.46
N VAL A 60 12.23 5.33 -0.63
CA VAL A 60 12.00 3.88 -0.72
C VAL A 60 10.53 3.55 -0.49
N ASP A 61 9.89 4.19 0.49
CA ASP A 61 8.45 4.02 0.74
C ASP A 61 7.61 4.55 -0.43
N ARG A 62 8.00 5.68 -1.03
CA ARG A 62 7.35 6.24 -2.22
C ARG A 62 7.45 5.32 -3.44
N ILE A 63 8.63 4.76 -3.72
CA ILE A 63 8.83 3.81 -4.82
C ILE A 63 7.97 2.57 -4.58
N SER A 64 7.96 2.05 -3.35
CA SER A 64 7.13 0.90 -2.98
C SER A 64 5.64 1.16 -3.20
N ALA A 65 5.15 2.38 -2.93
CA ALA A 65 3.77 2.78 -3.19
C ALA A 65 3.45 2.86 -4.70
N LEU A 66 4.36 3.43 -5.51
CA LEU A 66 4.20 3.49 -6.97
C LEU A 66 4.14 2.10 -7.61
N LEU A 67 4.98 1.17 -7.15
CA LEU A 67 4.96 -0.21 -7.62
C LEU A 67 3.66 -0.93 -7.28
N ARG A 68 3.10 -0.67 -6.09
CA ARG A 68 1.77 -1.17 -5.72
C ARG A 68 0.69 -0.63 -6.64
N LEU A 69 0.73 0.66 -7.00
CA LEU A 69 -0.22 1.27 -7.94
C LEU A 69 -0.13 0.62 -9.33
N MET A 70 1.09 0.39 -9.83
CA MET A 70 1.29 -0.32 -11.09
C MET A 70 0.72 -1.74 -11.03
N TYR A 71 0.98 -2.50 -9.96
CA TYR A 71 0.46 -3.85 -9.77
C TYR A 71 -1.08 -3.88 -9.77
N ASP A 72 -1.70 -2.98 -9.00
CA ASP A 72 -3.15 -2.93 -8.84
C ASP A 72 -3.87 -2.56 -10.14
N LEU A 73 -3.25 -1.76 -11.02
CA LEU A 73 -3.80 -1.44 -12.34
C LEU A 73 -3.86 -2.67 -13.25
N HIS A 74 -2.83 -3.52 -13.24
CA HIS A 74 -2.76 -4.71 -14.11
C HIS A 74 -3.60 -5.88 -13.59
N ARG A 75 -3.82 -5.96 -12.27
CA ARG A 75 -4.66 -7.01 -11.67
C ARG A 75 -6.16 -6.82 -11.91
N ARG A 76 -6.61 -5.63 -12.33
CA ARG A 76 -8.03 -5.28 -12.58
C ARG A 76 -8.72 -6.15 -13.65
N GLU A 77 -7.96 -6.81 -14.51
CA GLU A 77 -8.55 -7.54 -15.65
C GLU A 77 -8.71 -9.06 -15.41
N GLY A 78 -8.17 -9.61 -14.31
CA GLY A 78 -7.94 -11.06 -14.21
C GLY A 78 -8.51 -11.79 -13.00
N LYS A 79 -9.17 -11.13 -12.05
CA LYS A 79 -9.81 -11.80 -10.92
C LYS A 79 -11.24 -11.30 -10.78
N GLU A 80 -12.20 -12.22 -10.82
CA GLU A 80 -13.51 -11.93 -10.26
C GLU A 80 -13.28 -11.46 -8.81
N PRO A 81 -13.83 -10.30 -8.41
CA PRO A 81 -13.77 -9.89 -7.02
C PRO A 81 -14.47 -10.97 -6.23
N ALA A 82 -13.74 -11.75 -5.43
CA ALA A 82 -14.35 -12.38 -4.27
C ALA A 82 -15.13 -11.28 -3.55
N GLU A 83 -16.38 -11.57 -3.17
CA GLU A 83 -17.42 -10.64 -2.71
C GLU A 83 -16.96 -9.65 -1.63
N GLN A 84 -16.17 -8.66 -2.03
CA GLN A 84 -15.51 -7.76 -1.10
C GLN A 84 -16.44 -6.58 -0.87
N THR A 85 -16.83 -6.38 0.38
CA THR A 85 -17.75 -5.32 0.79
C THR A 85 -16.94 -4.11 1.26
N ALA A 86 -17.59 -2.95 1.41
CA ALA A 86 -16.92 -1.77 1.95
C ALA A 86 -16.41 -2.02 3.38
N SER A 87 -17.17 -2.79 4.17
CA SER A 87 -16.82 -3.16 5.53
C SER A 87 -15.56 -4.04 5.58
N THR A 88 -15.52 -5.12 4.80
CA THR A 88 -14.34 -6.01 4.79
C THR A 88 -13.11 -5.31 4.22
N LEU A 89 -13.29 -4.44 3.23
CA LEU A 89 -12.21 -3.60 2.71
C LEU A 89 -11.63 -2.66 3.77
N LEU A 90 -12.47 -1.96 4.53
CA LEU A 90 -12.02 -1.04 5.58
C LEU A 90 -11.29 -1.79 6.70
N GLN A 91 -11.84 -2.92 7.15
CA GLN A 91 -11.22 -3.77 8.16
C GLN A 91 -9.85 -4.31 7.71
N ASP A 92 -9.71 -4.71 6.45
CA ASP A 92 -8.42 -5.11 5.88
C ASP A 92 -7.40 -3.98 5.94
N GLN A 93 -7.80 -2.74 5.60
CA GLN A 93 -6.88 -1.60 5.62
C GLN A 93 -6.53 -1.17 7.04
N GLN A 94 -7.47 -1.22 7.97
CA GLN A 94 -7.21 -0.99 9.39
C GLN A 94 -6.14 -1.96 9.92
N ARG A 95 -6.30 -3.27 9.68
CA ARG A 95 -5.31 -4.29 10.08
C ARG A 95 -3.95 -4.05 9.43
N LEU A 96 -3.94 -3.69 8.15
CA LEU A 96 -2.71 -3.45 7.41
C LEU A 96 -1.93 -2.23 7.93
N LEU A 97 -2.63 -1.19 8.40
CA LEU A 97 -2.04 0.06 8.85
C LEU A 97 -1.92 0.17 10.39
N GLU A 98 -2.27 -0.88 11.13
CA GLU A 98 -2.28 -0.89 12.60
C GLU A 98 -0.94 -0.44 13.20
N SER A 99 0.18 -0.97 12.69
CA SER A 99 1.52 -0.58 13.15
C SER A 99 1.84 0.90 12.90
N ARG A 100 1.27 1.49 11.83
CA ARG A 100 1.44 2.92 11.52
C ARG A 100 0.58 3.80 12.39
N PHE A 101 -0.66 3.40 12.67
CA PHE A 101 -1.51 4.07 13.66
C PHE A 101 -0.84 4.09 15.04
N LEU A 102 -0.29 2.95 15.47
CA LEU A 102 0.47 2.85 16.73
C LEU A 102 1.71 3.75 16.72
N ALA A 103 2.52 3.72 15.66
CA ALA A 103 3.71 4.54 15.55
C ALA A 103 3.40 6.05 15.55
N GLY A 104 2.32 6.46 14.89
CA GLY A 104 1.83 7.84 14.87
C GLY A 104 1.12 8.26 16.16
N ARG A 105 0.83 7.32 17.07
CA ARG A 105 -0.08 7.50 18.22
C ARG A 105 -1.44 8.05 17.81
N VAL A 106 -1.94 7.61 16.66
CA VAL A 106 -3.23 8.02 16.10
C VAL A 106 -4.22 6.89 16.31
N ARG A 107 -5.41 7.20 16.82
CA ARG A 107 -6.51 6.24 16.93
C ARG A 107 -7.27 6.16 15.62
N PHE A 108 -7.70 4.96 15.26
CA PHE A 108 -8.63 4.76 14.15
C PHE A 108 -10.03 4.53 14.72
N ASP A 109 -10.99 5.39 14.37
CA ASP A 109 -12.40 5.32 14.80
C ASP A 109 -13.32 5.33 13.57
N PRO A 110 -13.66 4.17 13.00
CA PRO A 110 -14.58 4.11 11.89
C PRO A 110 -15.99 4.47 12.36
N LYS A 111 -16.30 5.77 12.33
CA LYS A 111 -17.63 6.32 12.62
C LYS A 111 -18.60 6.07 11.48
N THR A 112 -18.85 4.82 11.16
CA THR A 112 -19.92 4.43 10.24
C THR A 112 -20.43 3.04 10.59
N GLU A 113 -21.74 2.95 10.82
CA GLU A 113 -22.46 1.71 10.54
C GLU A 113 -22.41 1.54 9.03
N ILE A 114 -21.41 0.81 8.54
CA ILE A 114 -21.37 0.43 7.13
C ILE A 114 -22.48 -0.61 6.96
N PRO A 115 -23.58 -0.31 6.23
CA PRO A 115 -24.64 -1.28 6.01
C PRO A 115 -24.05 -2.53 5.35
N GLU A 116 -24.71 -3.68 5.47
CA GLU A 116 -24.35 -4.85 4.64
C GLU A 116 -24.37 -4.44 3.16
N SER A 117 -23.19 -4.18 2.63
CA SER A 117 -23.03 -3.54 1.33
C SER A 117 -22.80 -4.62 0.29
N GLN A 118 -23.42 -4.45 -0.87
CA GLN A 118 -23.19 -5.30 -2.03
C GLN A 118 -21.69 -5.40 -2.37
N PRO A 119 -21.25 -6.50 -3.00
CA PRO A 119 -19.89 -6.66 -3.49
C PRO A 119 -19.42 -5.45 -4.32
N LEU A 120 -18.29 -4.88 -3.92
CA LEU A 120 -17.66 -3.79 -4.63
C LEU A 120 -16.98 -4.33 -5.90
N ARG A 121 -17.55 -4.01 -7.06
CA ARG A 121 -16.95 -4.34 -8.36
C ARG A 121 -15.53 -3.77 -8.52
N GLU A 122 -15.27 -2.62 -7.90
CA GLU A 122 -14.01 -1.89 -7.98
C GLU A 122 -13.17 -2.00 -6.70
N ALA A 123 -13.37 -3.05 -5.89
CA ALA A 123 -12.65 -3.24 -4.63
C ALA A 123 -11.12 -3.08 -4.74
N PRO A 124 -10.42 -3.52 -5.82
CA PRO A 124 -8.99 -3.28 -5.98
C PRO A 124 -8.62 -1.79 -6.08
N LEU A 125 -9.39 -0.98 -6.82
CA LEU A 125 -9.16 0.46 -6.93
C LEU A 125 -9.44 1.16 -5.59
N LEU A 126 -10.57 0.83 -4.97
CA LEU A 126 -10.96 1.40 -3.67
C LEU A 126 -9.95 1.06 -2.58
N ARG A 127 -9.37 -0.14 -2.60
CA ARG A 127 -8.29 -0.53 -1.68
C ARG A 127 -7.11 0.42 -1.77
N HIS A 128 -6.68 0.74 -2.98
CA HIS A 128 -5.55 1.63 -3.21
C HIS A 128 -5.87 3.06 -2.74
N ILE A 129 -7.06 3.57 -3.09
CA ILE A 129 -7.51 4.90 -2.66
C ILE A 129 -7.54 4.97 -1.13
N LEU A 130 -8.17 3.99 -0.49
CA LEU A 130 -8.35 3.94 0.95
C LEU A 130 -7.01 3.85 1.69
N PHE A 131 -6.06 3.04 1.18
CA PHE A 131 -4.72 2.95 1.74
C PHE A 131 -4.00 4.31 1.74
N ASN A 132 -4.01 5.01 0.61
CA ASN A 132 -3.35 6.31 0.50
C ASN A 132 -4.03 7.38 1.35
N LEU A 133 -5.36 7.39 1.41
CA LEU A 133 -6.11 8.30 2.26
C LEU A 133 -5.79 8.08 3.74
N LEU A 134 -5.76 6.83 4.20
CA LEU A 134 -5.43 6.50 5.59
C LEU A 134 -3.98 6.82 5.92
N GLN A 135 -3.03 6.57 5.01
CA GLN A 135 -1.64 7.00 5.18
C GLN A 135 -1.55 8.52 5.35
N ASN A 136 -2.15 9.28 4.44
CA ASN A 136 -2.15 10.74 4.52
C ASN A 136 -2.84 11.24 5.80
N ALA A 137 -3.91 10.58 6.23
CA ALA A 137 -4.61 10.91 7.45
C ALA A 137 -3.75 10.67 8.70
N ILE A 138 -3.01 9.55 8.77
CA ILE A 138 -2.05 9.28 9.85
C ILE A 138 -0.95 10.34 9.89
N GLU A 139 -0.39 10.70 8.73
CA GLU A 139 0.70 11.69 8.63
C GLU A 139 0.25 13.11 9.01
N ALA A 140 -0.99 13.48 8.67
CA ALA A 140 -1.53 14.81 8.95
C ALA A 140 -2.11 14.92 10.37
N THR A 141 -2.41 13.80 11.04
CA THR A 141 -3.05 13.80 12.36
C THR A 141 -1.99 13.89 13.46
N PRO A 142 -2.10 14.86 14.38
CA PRO A 142 -1.17 14.96 15.49
C PRO A 142 -1.28 13.76 16.46
N PRO A 143 -0.22 13.47 17.25
CA PRO A 143 -0.25 12.40 18.24
C PRO A 143 -1.43 12.52 19.20
N GLU A 144 -1.98 11.37 19.61
CA GLU A 144 -3.21 11.19 20.40
C GLU A 144 -4.52 11.58 19.67
N GLY A 145 -4.41 12.02 18.41
CA GLY A 145 -5.53 12.33 17.52
C GLY A 145 -6.30 11.10 17.05
N THR A 146 -7.32 11.32 16.23
CA THR A 146 -8.22 10.27 15.73
C THR A 146 -8.54 10.48 14.26
N VAL A 147 -8.49 9.39 13.50
CA VAL A 147 -8.87 9.29 12.08
C VAL A 147 -10.13 8.46 11.96
#